data_AF-A0A9D2ETT0-F1
#
_entry.id   AF-A0A9D2ETT0-F1
#
_cell.length_a   1.000
_cell.length_b   1.000
_cell.length_c   1.000
_cell.angle_alpha   90.00
_cell.angle_beta   90.00
_cell.angle_gamma   90.00
#
_symmetry.space_group_name_H-M   'P 1'
#
loop_
_entity.id
_entity.type
_entity.pdbx_description
1 polymer ?
#
loop_
_entity_poly.entity_id
_entity_poly.type
_entity_poly.pdbx_seq_one_letter_code
_entity_poly.pdbx_strand_id
1 'polypeptide(L)'
;MERFREKFNECLREQVCSYRREKGQSKEWMAARLHVDPRSYSDQEKGEYGFSALSFLFFLMLKSDEEAVSLLHELRKLMNENEIV
;
A
#
# COMPACT_ATOMS: atom_id res chain seq x y z
N MET A 1 4.14 -11.40 14.80
CA MET A 1 2.97 -10.67 14.25
C MET A 1 3.22 -9.17 14.12
N GLU A 2 3.67 -8.48 15.18
CA GLU A 2 3.92 -7.02 15.16
C GLU A 2 4.98 -6.60 14.12
N ARG A 3 6.15 -7.28 14.11
CA ARG A 3 7.21 -7.06 13.12
C ARG A 3 6.78 -7.30 11.66
N PHE A 4 5.83 -8.23 11.44
CA PHE A 4 5.28 -8.48 10.11
C PHE A 4 4.37 -7.33 9.68
N ARG A 5 3.48 -6.89 10.58
CA ARG A 5 2.57 -5.77 10.33
C ARG A 5 3.32 -4.48 10.00
N GLU A 6 4.41 -4.20 10.72
CA GLU A 6 5.28 -3.04 10.46
C GLU A 6 5.90 -3.10 9.06
N LYS A 7 6.56 -4.21 8.72
CA LYS A 7 7.18 -4.41 7.39
C LYS A 7 6.15 -4.37 6.26
N PHE A 8 4.99 -4.98 6.46
CA PHE A 8 3.89 -4.93 5.50
C PHE A 8 3.42 -3.49 5.28
N ASN A 9 3.20 -2.73 6.36
CA ASN A 9 2.76 -1.34 6.27
C ASN A 9 3.81 -0.46 5.58
N GLU A 10 5.10 -0.67 5.87
CA GLU A 10 6.20 0.04 5.22
C GLU A 10 6.24 -0.23 3.71
N CYS A 11 6.24 -1.52 3.32
CA CYS A 11 6.20 -1.94 1.92
C CYS A 11 4.97 -1.37 1.19
N LEU A 12 3.78 -1.49 1.78
CA LEU A 12 2.56 -0.97 1.17
C LEU A 12 2.57 0.55 1.05
N ARG A 13 3.08 1.26 2.06
CA ARG A 13 3.24 2.72 2.01
C ARG A 13 4.17 3.13 0.88
N GLU A 14 5.32 2.46 0.74
CA GLU A 14 6.26 2.74 -0.35
C GLU A 14 5.61 2.53 -1.72
N GLN A 15 4.87 1.44 -1.90
CA GLN A 15 4.17 1.13 -3.14
C GLN A 15 3.12 2.19 -3.49
N VAL A 16 2.29 2.59 -2.52
CA VAL A 16 1.26 3.64 -2.73
C VAL A 16 1.90 5.00 -3.03
N CYS A 17 2.92 5.40 -2.27
CA CYS A 17 3.61 6.67 -2.45
C CYS A 17 4.38 6.74 -3.79
N SER A 18 5.01 5.64 -4.21
CA SER A 18 5.70 5.56 -5.50
C SER A 18 4.71 5.62 -6.65
N TYR A 19 3.62 4.84 -6.60
CA TYR A 19 2.54 4.93 -7.59
C TYR A 19 1.99 6.35 -7.73
N ARG A 20 1.68 7.03 -6.62
CA ARG A 20 1.18 8.41 -6.67
C ARG A 20 2.17 9.35 -7.37
N ARG A 21 3.47 9.26 -7.01
CA ARG A 21 4.53 10.11 -7.57
C ARG A 21 4.74 9.84 -9.07
N GLU A 22 4.81 8.57 -9.46
CA GLU A 22 5.00 8.14 -10.85
C GLU A 22 3.83 8.54 -11.75
N LYS A 23 2.60 8.45 -11.25
CA LYS A 23 1.39 8.82 -11.99
C LYS A 23 1.01 10.30 -11.84
N GLY A 24 1.79 11.09 -11.09
CA GLY A 24 1.54 12.52 -10.86
C GLY A 24 0.20 12.83 -10.17
N GLN A 25 -0.33 11.89 -9.37
CA GLN A 25 -1.66 12.02 -8.77
C GLN A 25 -1.63 12.91 -7.51
N SER A 26 -2.72 13.63 -7.28
CA SER A 26 -2.89 14.41 -6.05
C SER A 26 -3.21 13.50 -4.86
N LYS A 27 -3.06 14.02 -3.65
CA LYS A 27 -3.41 13.27 -2.42
C LYS A 27 -4.92 13.04 -2.33
N GLU A 28 -5.70 14.02 -2.76
CA GLU A 28 -7.17 13.94 -2.80
C GLU A 28 -7.65 12.87 -3.78
N TRP A 29 -6.99 12.76 -4.94
CA TRP A 29 -7.29 11.71 -5.91
C TRP A 29 -7.00 10.33 -5.32
N MET A 30 -5.84 10.16 -4.67
CA MET A 30 -5.50 8.90 -4.02
C MET A 30 -6.48 8.57 -2.88
N ALA A 31 -6.80 9.54 -2.03
CA ALA A 31 -7.75 9.36 -0.93
C ALA A 31 -9.12 8.88 -1.44
N ALA A 32 -9.64 9.52 -2.50
CA ALA A 32 -10.90 9.11 -3.12
C ALA A 32 -10.86 7.68 -3.67
N ARG A 33 -9.76 7.28 -4.32
CA ARG A 33 -9.62 5.94 -4.90
C ARG A 33 -9.35 4.84 -3.88
N LEU A 34 -8.66 5.16 -2.80
CA LEU A 34 -8.39 4.23 -1.70
C LEU A 34 -9.51 4.19 -0.65
N HIS A 35 -10.57 4.97 -0.87
CA HIS A 35 -11.72 5.09 0.02
C HIS A 35 -11.32 5.48 1.46
N VAL A 36 -10.45 6.47 1.58
CA VAL A 36 -10.03 7.06 2.85
C VAL A 36 -10.23 8.56 2.84
N ASP A 37 -10.31 9.19 4.01
CA ASP A 37 -10.35 10.64 4.08
C ASP A 37 -8.98 11.25 3.67
N PRO A 38 -8.94 12.45 3.04
CA PRO A 38 -7.68 13.08 2.61
C PRO A 38 -6.66 13.29 3.73
N ARG A 39 -7.12 13.52 4.97
CA ARG A 39 -6.26 13.63 6.15
C ARG A 39 -5.67 12.27 6.51
N SER A 40 -6.49 11.23 6.59
CA SER A 40 -6.04 9.84 6.80
C SER A 40 -5.01 9.43 5.75
N TYR A 41 -5.25 9.73 4.47
CA TYR A 41 -4.28 9.46 3.41
C TYR A 41 -2.95 10.20 3.67
N SER A 42 -3.01 11.47 4.05
CA SER A 42 -1.82 12.27 4.35
C SER A 42 -1.01 11.72 5.53
N ASP A 43 -1.68 11.18 6.56
CA ASP A 43 -1.02 10.57 7.71
C ASP A 43 -0.46 9.18 7.38
N GLN A 44 -1.14 8.42 6.50
CA GLN A 44 -0.66 7.16 5.95
C GLN A 44 0.62 7.33 5.11
N GLU A 45 0.72 8.38 4.29
CA GLU A 45 1.94 8.66 3.52
C GLU A 45 3.15 8.96 4.42
N LYS A 46 2.93 9.56 5.59
CA LYS A 46 3.98 9.79 6.60
C LYS A 46 4.32 8.51 7.37
N GLY A 47 3.46 7.49 7.31
CA GLY A 47 3.59 6.25 8.08
C GLY A 47 3.10 6.35 9.52
N GLU A 48 2.29 7.35 9.86
CA GLU A 48 1.66 7.44 11.19
C GLU A 48 0.62 6.31 11.38
N TYR A 49 -0.03 5.89 10.28
CA TYR A 49 -0.98 4.79 10.24
C TYR A 49 -0.76 3.90 9.02
N GLY A 50 -1.10 2.61 9.16
CA GLY A 50 -1.16 1.69 8.02
C GLY A 50 -2.43 1.88 7.18
N PHE A 51 -2.42 1.30 5.98
CA PHE A 51 -3.61 1.18 5.16
C PHE A 51 -4.47 0.00 5.62
N SER A 52 -5.79 0.13 5.46
CA SER A 52 -6.70 -1.00 5.72
C SER A 52 -6.59 -2.06 4.62
N ALA A 53 -7.05 -3.28 4.90
CA ALA A 53 -7.15 -4.33 3.87
C ALA A 53 -8.04 -3.90 2.69
N LEU A 54 -9.09 -3.11 2.95
CA LEU A 54 -9.98 -2.58 1.91
C LEU A 54 -9.25 -1.55 1.04
N SER A 55 -8.48 -0.64 1.65
CA SER A 55 -7.66 0.33 0.92
C SER A 55 -6.58 -0.38 0.07
N PHE A 56 -5.99 -1.46 0.58
CA PHE A 56 -5.07 -2.29 -0.19
C PHE A 56 -5.75 -2.95 -1.40
N LEU A 57 -6.96 -3.52 -1.22
CA LEU A 57 -7.72 -4.08 -2.32
C LEU A 57 -8.00 -3.03 -3.40
N PHE A 58 -8.46 -1.84 -3.02
CA PHE A 58 -8.67 -0.77 -3.99
C PHE A 58 -7.38 -0.33 -4.67
N PHE A 59 -6.26 -0.31 -3.95
CA PHE A 59 -4.97 -0.03 -4.55
C PHE A 59 -4.59 -1.06 -5.62
N LEU A 60 -4.81 -2.36 -5.38
CA LEU A 60 -4.60 -3.40 -6.40
C LEU A 60 -5.45 -3.15 -7.65
N MET A 61 -6.70 -2.72 -7.48
CA MET A 61 -7.60 -2.41 -8.60
C MET A 61 -7.21 -1.16 -9.41
N LEU A 62 -6.27 -0.33 -8.92
CA LEU A 62 -5.72 0.82 -9.66
C LEU A 62 -4.53 0.45 -10.57
N LYS A 63 -4.05 -0.78 -10.46
CA LYS A 63 -2.86 -1.29 -11.16
C LYS A 63 -3.28 -2.14 -12.36
N SER A 64 -2.39 -2.32 -13.33
CA SER A 64 -2.60 -3.35 -14.35
C SER A 64 -2.50 -4.74 -13.71
N ASP A 65 -2.98 -5.77 -14.39
CA ASP A 65 -2.91 -7.15 -13.90
C ASP A 65 -1.45 -7.56 -13.61
N GLU A 66 -0.52 -7.19 -14.50
CA GLU A 66 0.92 -7.47 -14.33
C GLU A 66 1.50 -6.76 -13.10
N GLU A 67 1.16 -5.48 -12.94
CA GLU A 67 1.61 -4.66 -11.80
C GLU A 67 1.03 -5.19 -10.47
N ALA A 68 -0.23 -5.62 -10.45
CA ALA A 68 -0.89 -6.17 -9.27
C ALA A 68 -0.29 -7.53 -8.88
N VAL A 69 -0.05 -8.42 -9.85
CA VAL A 69 0.62 -9.70 -9.62
C VAL A 69 2.05 -9.50 -9.13
N SER A 70 2.78 -8.54 -9.68
CA SER A 70 4.14 -8.21 -9.23
C SER A 70 4.15 -7.78 -7.76
N LEU A 71 3.22 -6.91 -7.35
CA LEU A 71 3.08 -6.50 -5.96
C LEU A 71 2.77 -7.69 -5.03
N LEU A 72 1.88 -8.59 -5.44
CA LEU A 72 1.58 -9.79 -4.66
C LEU A 72 2.78 -10.74 -4.54
N HIS A 73 3.63 -10.82 -5.56
CA HIS A 73 4.88 -11.57 -5.50
C HIS A 73 5.88 -10.96 -4.53
N GLU A 74 6.04 -9.63 -4.52
CA GLU A 74 6.89 -8.92 -3.55
C GLU A 74 6.40 -9.15 -2.12
N LEU A 75 5.09 -9.04 -1.88
CA LEU A 75 4.49 -9.29 -0.57
C LEU A 75 4.67 -10.76 -0.13
N ARG A 76 4.53 -11.72 -1.05
CA ARG A 76 4.80 -13.14 -0.75
C ARG A 76 6.27 -13.37 -0.38
N LYS A 77 7.20 -12.74 -1.09
CA LYS A 77 8.63 -12.81 -0.76
C LYS A 77 8.90 -12.20 0.62
N LEU A 78 8.32 -11.04 0.92
CA LEU A 78 8.39 -10.43 2.24
C LEU A 78 7.85 -11.36 3.33
N MET A 79 6.75 -12.08 3.09
CA MET A 79 6.22 -13.06 4.03
C MET A 79 7.17 -14.24 4.27
N ASN A 80 7.75 -14.79 3.19
CA ASN A 80 8.62 -15.95 3.26
C ASN A 80 9.99 -15.63 3.87
N GLU A 81 10.54 -14.44 3.65
CA GLU A 81 11.81 -14.00 4.26
C GLU A 81 11.70 -13.70 5.76
N ASN A 82 10.49 -13.68 6.32
CA ASN A 82 10.21 -13.33 7.72
C ASN A 82 9.57 -14.47 8.52
N GLU A 83 9.69 -15.73 8.06
CA GLU A 83 9.10 -16.97 8.62
C GLU A 83 8.40 -16.81 9.99
N ILE A 84 7.10 -16.55 9.90
CA ILE A 84 6.11 -17.33 10.64
C ILE A 84 5.45 -18.22 9.58
N VAL A 85 6.17 -19.28 9.17
CA VAL A 85 5.59 -20.49 8.58
C VAL A 85 6.30 -21.66 9.25
#